data_AF-D8IPG1-F1
#
_entry.id   AF-D8IPG1-F1
#
_cell.length_a   1.000
_cell.length_b   1.000
_cell.length_c   1.000
_cell.angle_alpha   90.00
_cell.angle_beta   90.00
_cell.angle_gamma   90.00
#
_symmetry.space_group_name_H-M   'P 1'
#
loop_
_entity.id
_entity.type
_entity.pdbx_description
1 polymer ?
#
loop_
_entity_poly.entity_id
_entity_poly.type
_entity_poly.pdbx_seq_one_letter_code
_entity_poly.pdbx_strand_id
1 'polypeptide(L)'
;MGAPDKVESQTNTTEKSCKELKCDCNLMWSMIQQMSTKRLCTLHGRNEGSIIPVFSDRARRISATYARFYLEKEDYGEPTKKGRFYWMALGAFASKTVACSLDDLRVPIIDPVFKGLAKGNLWLFYDISGWHWYYTRFRNSFDQCVSCRDASAYIKPVKDQVANYPWMDEALPKIANMHRHDHIVEAFDLVKQIESSRPGEDQERLKYQHLIAIANHEQGVILQPLIYDDACFARWVWVQRLRGIRSLSPKLQMAFTSACDIDDQKLKSEAPKETVLEDFQSRMQWITSVADIFHDLMQRQGAYMESQLNAMAGWVNMDQMQNYQPTYMFGAPL
;
A
#
# COMPACT_ATOMS: atom_id res chain seq x y z
N MET A 1 14.40 14.66 -30.39
CA MET A 1 14.71 15.99 -29.84
C MET A 1 14.35 15.92 -28.36
N GLY A 2 15.36 15.77 -27.51
CA GLY A 2 15.17 15.51 -26.09
C GLY A 2 14.80 16.78 -25.35
N ALA A 3 13.74 16.73 -24.55
CA ALA A 3 13.52 17.71 -23.51
C ALA A 3 14.56 17.45 -22.41
N PRO A 4 15.24 18.48 -21.89
CA PRO A 4 16.23 18.29 -20.85
C PRO A 4 15.54 17.95 -19.53
N ASP A 5 15.80 16.73 -19.04
CA ASP A 5 15.53 16.30 -17.67
C ASP A 5 16.38 17.14 -16.70
N LYS A 6 15.84 18.27 -16.25
CA LYS A 6 16.43 19.06 -15.16
C LYS A 6 15.53 18.98 -13.95
N VAL A 7 15.94 18.20 -12.96
CA VAL A 7 15.41 18.27 -11.60
C VAL A 7 16.20 19.34 -10.83
N GLU A 8 15.58 20.48 -10.53
CA GLU A 8 16.18 21.50 -9.66
C GLU A 8 16.10 21.08 -8.20
N SER A 9 17.26 20.96 -7.55
CA SER A 9 17.37 20.81 -6.10
C SER A 9 16.89 22.09 -5.40
N GLN A 10 16.19 21.95 -4.27
CA GLN A 10 15.84 23.09 -3.40
C GLN A 10 17.01 23.61 -2.56
N THR A 11 18.18 22.97 -2.65
CA THR A 11 19.40 23.51 -2.03
C THR A 11 19.89 24.69 -2.85
N ASN A 12 20.39 25.72 -2.16
CA ASN A 12 20.83 26.95 -2.79
C ASN A 12 21.83 26.67 -3.94
N THR A 13 21.61 27.28 -5.10
CA THR A 13 22.52 27.24 -6.26
C THR A 13 23.76 28.11 -6.06
N THR A 14 23.78 28.90 -4.98
CA THR A 14 24.86 29.81 -4.60
C THR A 14 25.57 29.27 -3.37
N GLU A 15 26.87 29.01 -3.52
CA GLU A 15 27.75 28.50 -2.48
C GLU A 15 27.75 29.44 -1.25
N LYS A 16 27.73 28.89 -0.03
CA LYS A 16 27.71 29.63 1.26
C LYS A 16 26.50 30.52 1.52
N SER A 17 25.39 30.31 0.83
CA SER A 17 24.15 31.01 1.15
C SER A 17 23.37 30.37 2.28
N CYS A 18 22.63 31.18 3.04
CA CYS A 18 21.53 30.73 3.89
C CYS A 18 20.21 31.14 3.23
N LYS A 19 19.29 30.19 3.06
CA LYS A 19 17.90 30.47 2.70
C LYS A 19 17.03 29.92 3.82
N GLU A 20 16.11 30.74 4.32
CA GLU A 20 15.15 30.33 5.32
C GLU A 20 14.19 29.32 4.68
N LEU A 21 14.17 28.09 5.20
CA LEU A 21 13.25 27.05 4.76
C LEU A 21 12.05 27.07 5.71
N LYS A 22 10.90 27.54 5.22
CA LYS A 22 9.65 27.43 5.97
C LYS A 22 9.16 25.99 5.87
N CYS A 23 9.30 25.23 6.96
CA CYS A 23 8.78 23.87 7.08
C CYS A 23 7.28 23.91 7.36
N ASP A 24 6.48 24.18 6.34
CA ASP A 24 5.02 24.06 6.42
C ASP A 24 4.54 22.62 6.14
N CYS A 25 3.26 22.37 6.40
CA CYS A 25 2.67 21.04 6.20
C CYS A 25 2.81 20.54 4.77
N ASN A 26 2.76 21.41 3.76
CA ASN A 26 2.88 21.02 2.35
C ASN A 26 4.28 20.51 2.05
N LEU A 27 5.33 21.17 2.57
CA LEU A 27 6.69 20.67 2.47
C LEU A 27 6.83 19.31 3.18
N MET A 28 6.28 19.17 4.38
CA MET A 28 6.38 17.92 5.15
C MET A 28 5.68 16.76 4.44
N TRP A 29 4.46 16.95 3.94
CA TRP A 29 3.76 15.95 3.13
C TRP A 29 4.51 15.61 1.84
N SER A 30 5.12 16.60 1.19
CA SER A 30 5.93 16.37 -0.01
C SER A 30 7.17 15.51 0.28
N MET A 31 7.84 15.74 1.42
CA MET A 31 8.97 14.91 1.86
C MET A 31 8.53 13.46 2.09
N ILE A 32 7.37 13.27 2.71
CA ILE A 32 6.81 11.94 2.97
C ILE A 32 6.41 11.25 1.67
N GLN A 33 5.77 11.94 0.73
CA GLN A 33 5.47 11.39 -0.60
C GLN A 33 6.73 10.94 -1.34
N GLN A 34 7.84 11.69 -1.18
CA GLN A 34 9.12 11.29 -1.76
C GLN A 34 9.64 9.99 -1.14
N MET A 35 9.42 9.74 0.15
CA MET A 35 9.77 8.46 0.80
C MET A 35 8.97 7.30 0.17
N SER A 36 7.66 7.48 -0.03
CA SER A 36 6.82 6.50 -0.73
C SER A 36 7.29 6.27 -2.17
N THR A 37 7.65 7.32 -2.89
CA THR A 37 8.17 7.22 -4.26
C THR A 37 9.44 6.37 -4.31
N LYS A 38 10.42 6.72 -3.47
CA LYS A 38 11.72 6.04 -3.42
C LYS A 38 11.59 4.55 -3.15
N ARG A 39 10.61 4.14 -2.34
CA ARG A 39 10.38 2.72 -2.03
C ARG A 39 10.08 1.89 -3.28
N LEU A 40 9.38 2.46 -4.26
CA LEU A 40 8.97 1.78 -5.48
C LEU A 40 9.83 2.12 -6.70
N CYS A 41 11.00 2.73 -6.47
CA CYS A 41 11.96 3.05 -7.52
C CYS A 41 13.26 2.26 -7.36
N THR A 42 13.93 2.07 -8.49
CA THR A 42 15.35 1.75 -8.55
C THR A 42 16.10 3.08 -8.71
N LEU A 43 16.94 3.41 -7.74
CA LEU A 43 17.65 4.69 -7.71
C LEU A 43 18.89 4.63 -8.60
N HIS A 44 19.10 5.69 -9.38
CA HIS A 44 20.26 5.85 -10.25
C HIS A 44 20.97 7.14 -9.84
N GLY A 45 22.21 7.04 -9.35
CA GLY A 45 22.98 8.22 -8.94
C GLY A 45 22.34 9.03 -7.80
N ARG A 46 22.46 10.36 -7.87
CA ARG A 46 21.92 11.30 -6.86
C ARG A 46 20.70 12.01 -7.43
N ASN A 47 19.53 11.77 -6.83
CA ASN A 47 18.24 12.40 -7.14
C ASN A 47 17.50 11.89 -8.39
N GLU A 48 17.93 10.79 -8.98
CA GLU A 48 17.22 10.14 -10.08
C GLU A 48 16.82 8.71 -9.70
N GLY A 49 15.73 8.23 -10.30
CA GLY A 49 15.26 6.87 -10.10
C GLY A 49 14.13 6.54 -11.05
N SER A 50 14.05 5.26 -11.41
CA SER A 50 13.01 4.73 -12.29
C SER A 50 12.03 3.91 -11.48
N ILE A 51 10.73 4.06 -11.72
CA ILE A 51 9.74 3.19 -11.08
C ILE A 51 10.01 1.73 -11.47
N ILE A 52 9.90 0.82 -10.51
CA ILE A 52 10.08 -0.62 -10.77
C ILE A 52 9.01 -1.05 -11.79
N PRO A 53 9.38 -1.55 -12.97
CA PRO A 53 8.41 -1.80 -14.02
C PRO A 53 7.57 -3.05 -13.73
N VAL A 54 8.16 -4.06 -13.06
CA VAL A 54 7.49 -5.30 -12.69
C VAL A 54 6.48 -5.03 -11.56
N PHE A 55 5.18 -5.25 -11.85
CA PHE A 55 4.11 -4.96 -10.90
C PHE A 55 4.13 -5.88 -9.67
N SER A 56 4.48 -7.15 -9.83
CA SER A 56 4.60 -8.09 -8.71
C SER A 56 5.75 -7.71 -7.77
N ASP A 57 6.90 -7.27 -8.30
CA ASP A 57 8.01 -6.75 -7.49
C ASP A 57 7.62 -5.48 -6.73
N ARG A 58 6.85 -4.57 -7.35
CA ARG A 58 6.25 -3.44 -6.62
C ARG A 58 5.38 -3.92 -5.46
N ALA A 59 4.47 -4.85 -5.71
CA ALA A 59 3.59 -5.39 -4.67
C ALA A 59 4.36 -6.09 -3.54
N ARG A 60 5.50 -6.72 -3.83
CA ARG A 60 6.42 -7.27 -2.81
C ARG A 60 7.12 -6.19 -2.00
N ARG A 61 7.60 -5.11 -2.63
CA ARG A 61 8.19 -3.98 -1.89
C ARG A 61 7.15 -3.26 -1.03
N ILE A 62 5.91 -3.18 -1.49
CA ILE A 62 4.78 -2.65 -0.71
C ILE A 62 4.51 -3.55 0.50
N SER A 63 4.40 -4.86 0.28
CA SER A 63 4.27 -5.86 1.36
C SER A 63 5.39 -5.74 2.39
N ALA A 64 6.64 -5.61 1.93
CA ALA A 64 7.79 -5.40 2.79
C ALA A 64 7.67 -4.13 3.62
N THR A 65 7.25 -3.02 3.02
CA THR A 65 7.12 -1.73 3.71
C THR A 65 6.05 -1.79 4.79
N TYR A 66 4.90 -2.41 4.50
CA TYR A 66 3.86 -2.61 5.50
C TYR A 66 4.31 -3.51 6.65
N ALA A 67 4.99 -4.62 6.35
CA ALA A 67 5.58 -5.46 7.39
C ALA A 67 6.59 -4.69 8.25
N ARG A 68 7.39 -3.82 7.62
CA ARG A 68 8.37 -2.97 8.32
C ARG A 68 7.72 -1.87 9.15
N PHE A 69 6.58 -1.31 8.76
CA PHE A 69 5.81 -0.41 9.64
C PHE A 69 5.35 -1.15 10.90
N TYR A 70 4.71 -2.32 10.76
CA TYR A 70 4.28 -3.11 11.92
C TYR A 70 5.45 -3.46 12.84
N LEU A 71 6.58 -3.89 12.25
CA LEU A 71 7.80 -4.29 12.95
C LEU A 71 8.66 -3.11 13.44
N GLU A 72 8.28 -1.86 13.15
CA GLU A 72 9.06 -0.65 13.46
C GLU A 72 10.49 -0.68 12.89
N LYS A 73 10.62 -1.20 11.66
CA LYS A 73 11.88 -1.29 10.90
C LYS A 73 12.02 -0.23 9.81
N GLU A 74 10.99 0.56 9.54
CA GLU A 74 11.09 1.70 8.64
C GLU A 74 11.97 2.81 9.25
N ASP A 75 12.42 3.75 8.40
CA ASP A 75 13.13 4.94 8.88
C ASP A 75 12.27 5.66 9.93
N TYR A 76 12.92 6.10 11.02
CA TYR A 76 12.29 6.74 12.18
C TYR A 76 11.38 5.83 13.02
N GLY A 77 11.34 4.52 12.76
CA GLY A 77 10.61 3.54 13.57
C GLY A 77 11.10 3.47 15.02
N GLU A 78 10.21 3.11 15.92
CA GLU A 78 10.48 2.99 17.36
C GLU A 78 10.19 1.55 17.83
N PRO A 79 11.21 0.68 17.99
CA PRO A 79 11.00 -0.76 18.23
C PRO A 79 10.11 -1.10 19.44
N THR A 80 10.06 -0.22 20.45
CA THR A 80 9.20 -0.36 21.64
C THR A 80 7.71 -0.19 21.33
N LYS A 81 7.36 0.34 20.15
CA LYS A 81 5.99 0.58 19.69
C LYS A 81 5.51 -0.42 18.62
N LYS A 82 6.22 -1.54 18.46
CA LYS A 82 5.86 -2.62 17.54
C LYS A 82 4.36 -2.95 17.65
N GLY A 83 3.69 -2.97 16.49
CA GLY A 83 2.27 -3.29 16.41
C GLY A 83 1.31 -2.13 16.65
N ARG A 84 1.78 -0.89 16.88
CA ARG A 84 0.90 0.30 16.90
C ARG A 84 0.16 0.49 15.58
N PHE A 85 0.81 0.17 14.46
CA PHE A 85 0.22 0.19 13.12
C PHE A 85 -0.31 -1.20 12.75
N TYR A 86 -1.31 -1.68 13.49
CA TYR A 86 -1.74 -3.08 13.43
C TYR A 86 -2.24 -3.51 12.04
N TRP A 87 -2.97 -2.63 11.32
CA TRP A 87 -3.39 -2.87 9.93
C TRP A 87 -2.22 -3.18 9.00
N MET A 88 -1.06 -2.56 9.20
CA MET A 88 0.09 -2.75 8.31
C MET A 88 0.58 -4.21 8.29
N ALA A 89 0.39 -4.98 9.36
CA ALA A 89 0.67 -6.42 9.31
C ALA A 89 -0.30 -7.18 8.39
N LEU A 90 -1.60 -6.92 8.48
CA LEU A 90 -2.58 -7.54 7.58
C LEU A 90 -2.40 -7.05 6.13
N GLY A 91 -2.17 -5.75 5.94
CA GLY A 91 -1.86 -5.15 4.64
C GLY A 91 -0.63 -5.77 3.99
N ALA A 92 0.38 -6.16 4.77
CA ALA A 92 1.56 -6.86 4.25
C ALA A 92 1.18 -8.20 3.59
N PHE A 93 0.35 -9.02 4.25
CA PHE A 93 -0.16 -10.26 3.67
C PHE A 93 -1.04 -10.00 2.45
N ALA A 94 -1.88 -8.96 2.49
CA ALA A 94 -2.73 -8.59 1.35
C ALA A 94 -1.90 -8.21 0.11
N SER A 95 -0.90 -7.35 0.28
CA SER A 95 -0.01 -6.94 -0.83
C SER A 95 0.83 -8.11 -1.35
N LYS A 96 1.22 -9.05 -0.48
CA LYS A 96 1.88 -10.30 -0.90
C LYS A 96 0.95 -11.14 -1.77
N THR A 97 -0.32 -11.27 -1.40
CA THR A 97 -1.33 -11.96 -2.22
C THR A 97 -1.48 -11.31 -3.60
N VAL A 98 -1.45 -9.97 -3.67
CA VAL A 98 -1.43 -9.25 -4.95
C VAL A 98 -0.20 -9.61 -5.77
N ALA A 99 0.99 -9.62 -5.17
CA ALA A 99 2.22 -10.00 -5.88
C ALA A 99 2.13 -11.42 -6.47
N CYS A 100 1.66 -12.38 -5.68
CA CYS A 100 1.48 -13.76 -6.13
C CYS A 100 0.41 -13.89 -7.23
N SER A 101 -0.64 -13.08 -7.17
CA SER A 101 -1.67 -13.04 -8.23
C SER A 101 -1.10 -12.47 -9.52
N LEU A 102 -0.26 -11.43 -9.45
CA LEU A 102 0.37 -10.82 -10.62
C LEU A 102 1.41 -11.73 -11.30
N ASP A 103 2.02 -12.66 -10.55
CA ASP A 103 2.93 -13.68 -11.10
C ASP A 103 2.22 -14.93 -11.64
N ASP A 104 0.93 -15.10 -11.34
CA ASP A 104 0.15 -16.21 -11.88
C ASP A 104 -0.04 -16.01 -13.40
N LEU A 105 0.47 -16.96 -14.19
CA LEU A 105 0.45 -16.91 -15.66
C LEU A 105 -0.95 -16.69 -16.26
N ARG A 106 -2.02 -16.97 -15.52
CA ARG A 106 -3.41 -16.75 -15.95
C ARG A 106 -3.83 -15.28 -15.89
N VAL A 107 -3.23 -14.48 -15.01
CA VAL A 107 -3.67 -13.10 -14.73
C VAL A 107 -3.22 -12.09 -15.80
N PRO A 108 -1.97 -12.14 -16.32
CA PRO A 108 -1.55 -11.27 -17.43
C PRO A 108 -2.39 -11.43 -18.71
N ILE A 109 -3.05 -12.58 -18.89
CA ILE A 109 -3.96 -12.84 -20.02
C ILE A 109 -5.23 -11.97 -19.93
N ILE A 110 -5.52 -11.43 -18.74
CA ILE A 110 -6.73 -10.67 -18.46
C ILE A 110 -6.36 -9.24 -18.06
N ASP A 111 -6.06 -8.43 -19.09
CA ASP A 111 -5.53 -7.07 -18.96
C ASP A 111 -6.28 -6.14 -17.98
N PRO A 112 -7.64 -6.07 -17.95
CA PRO A 112 -8.34 -5.19 -17.01
C PRO A 112 -8.08 -5.50 -15.52
N VAL A 113 -7.79 -6.76 -15.21
CA VAL A 113 -7.65 -7.29 -13.86
C VAL A 113 -6.25 -7.06 -13.36
N PHE A 114 -5.31 -7.42 -14.22
CA PHE A 114 -3.91 -7.15 -14.01
C PHE A 114 -3.70 -5.64 -13.77
N LYS A 115 -4.27 -4.79 -14.63
CA LYS A 115 -4.24 -3.33 -14.46
C LYS A 115 -4.98 -2.86 -13.21
N GLY A 116 -6.14 -3.42 -12.90
CA GLY A 116 -6.90 -3.10 -11.69
C GLY A 116 -6.09 -3.38 -10.41
N LEU A 117 -5.55 -4.59 -10.27
CA LEU A 117 -4.71 -5.01 -9.15
C LEU A 117 -3.44 -4.15 -9.03
N ALA A 118 -2.76 -3.93 -10.16
CA ALA A 118 -1.56 -3.10 -10.22
C ALA A 118 -1.83 -1.63 -9.82
N LYS A 119 -2.88 -1.02 -10.38
CA LYS A 119 -3.30 0.36 -10.10
C LYS A 119 -3.71 0.50 -8.64
N GLY A 120 -4.55 -0.42 -8.15
CA GLY A 120 -5.02 -0.44 -6.78
C GLY A 120 -3.91 -0.50 -5.76
N ASN A 121 -3.04 -1.49 -5.90
CA ASN A 121 -1.94 -1.70 -4.96
C ASN A 121 -0.97 -0.50 -4.94
N LEU A 122 -0.68 0.11 -6.11
CA LEU A 122 0.16 1.30 -6.22
C LEU A 122 -0.43 2.52 -5.51
N TRP A 123 -1.67 2.89 -5.83
CA TRP A 123 -2.28 4.12 -5.31
C TRP A 123 -2.72 4.01 -3.87
N LEU A 124 -3.17 2.84 -3.43
CA LEU A 124 -3.41 2.55 -2.02
C LEU A 124 -2.11 2.70 -1.22
N PHE A 125 -0.98 2.20 -1.74
CA PHE A 125 0.31 2.40 -1.09
C PHE A 125 0.72 3.86 -1.00
N TYR A 126 0.62 4.64 -2.09
CA TYR A 126 0.97 6.07 -2.04
C TYR A 126 0.10 6.84 -1.04
N ASP A 127 -1.18 6.50 -0.92
CA ASP A 127 -2.02 7.05 0.12
C ASP A 127 -1.57 6.59 1.51
N ILE A 128 -1.70 5.30 1.83
CA ILE A 128 -1.62 4.85 3.22
C ILE A 128 -0.22 4.96 3.83
N SER A 129 0.83 4.72 3.04
CA SER A 129 2.21 4.82 3.52
C SER A 129 2.55 6.25 3.93
N GLY A 130 1.95 7.25 3.27
CA GLY A 130 2.16 8.65 3.59
C GLY A 130 1.68 8.98 5.01
N TRP A 131 0.48 8.55 5.40
CA TRP A 131 -0.04 8.79 6.74
C TRP A 131 0.87 8.18 7.81
N HIS A 132 1.34 6.95 7.58
CA HIS A 132 2.17 6.20 8.52
C HIS A 132 3.58 6.78 8.68
N TRP A 133 4.27 7.10 7.58
CA TRP A 133 5.58 7.75 7.66
C TRP A 133 5.49 9.16 8.22
N TYR A 134 4.43 9.93 7.91
CA TYR A 134 4.26 11.25 8.51
C TYR A 134 4.14 11.13 10.01
N TYR A 135 3.22 10.30 10.53
CA TYR A 135 3.06 10.13 11.97
C TYR A 135 4.35 9.64 12.64
N THR A 136 5.08 8.74 11.98
CA THR A 136 6.35 8.20 12.50
C THR A 136 7.43 9.28 12.57
N ARG A 137 7.62 10.06 11.50
CA ARG A 137 8.71 11.05 11.38
C ARG A 137 8.41 12.38 12.03
N PHE A 138 7.16 12.82 11.96
CA PHE A 138 6.70 14.17 12.29
C PHE A 138 5.52 14.16 13.26
N ARG A 139 5.52 13.19 14.19
CA ARG A 139 4.47 12.98 15.19
C ARG A 139 3.93 14.26 15.84
N ASN A 140 4.84 15.16 16.25
CA ASN A 140 4.48 16.39 16.99
C ASN A 140 3.66 17.38 16.17
N SER A 141 3.72 17.33 14.83
CA SER A 141 2.92 18.18 13.95
C SER A 141 1.84 17.42 13.18
N PHE A 142 1.65 16.12 13.46
CA PHE A 142 0.67 15.30 12.73
C PHE A 142 -0.73 15.90 12.84
N ASP A 143 -1.22 16.20 14.04
CA ASP A 143 -2.57 16.74 14.25
C ASP A 143 -2.76 18.13 13.64
N GLN A 144 -1.68 18.91 13.53
CA GLN A 144 -1.71 20.23 12.89
C GLN A 144 -1.76 20.12 11.37
N CYS A 145 -1.14 19.08 10.80
CA CYS A 145 -0.94 18.93 9.37
C CYS A 145 -1.81 17.86 8.71
N VAL A 146 -2.55 17.06 9.48
CA VAL A 146 -3.38 15.95 8.97
C VAL A 146 -4.41 16.45 7.95
N SER A 147 -4.97 17.64 8.16
CA SER A 147 -5.94 18.27 7.24
C SER A 147 -5.30 18.90 6.01
N CYS A 148 -3.98 19.11 6.00
CA CYS A 148 -3.27 19.78 4.90
C CYS A 148 -2.78 18.81 3.81
N ARG A 149 -2.95 17.50 3.96
CA ARG A 149 -2.48 16.56 2.94
C ARG A 149 -3.29 16.75 1.66
N ASP A 150 -2.62 17.15 0.58
CA ASP A 150 -3.18 17.28 -0.76
C ASP A 150 -2.04 17.10 -1.78
N ALA A 151 -2.17 16.14 -2.69
CA ALA A 151 -1.20 15.94 -3.77
C ALA A 151 -1.05 17.18 -4.68
N SER A 152 -2.10 17.98 -4.84
CA SER A 152 -2.08 19.20 -5.64
C SER A 152 -1.29 20.34 -4.97
N ALA A 153 -1.18 20.30 -3.65
CA ALA A 153 -0.48 21.29 -2.83
C ALA A 153 0.99 20.95 -2.59
N TYR A 154 1.48 19.80 -3.07
CA TYR A 154 2.89 19.45 -2.96
C TYR A 154 3.80 20.52 -3.58
N ILE A 155 5.03 20.60 -3.09
CA ILE A 155 6.05 21.49 -3.67
C ILE A 155 6.34 21.05 -5.11
N LYS A 156 6.73 22.00 -5.97
CA LYS A 156 6.94 21.77 -7.40
C LYS A 156 7.76 20.50 -7.71
N PRO A 157 8.93 20.25 -7.09
CA PRO A 157 9.72 19.06 -7.42
C PRO A 157 9.01 17.73 -7.15
N VAL A 158 8.11 17.69 -6.16
CA VAL A 158 7.34 16.49 -5.85
C VAL A 158 6.10 16.39 -6.74
N LYS A 159 5.47 17.50 -7.13
CA LYS A 159 4.42 17.50 -8.16
C LYS A 159 4.93 17.00 -9.50
N ASP A 160 6.10 17.46 -9.90
CA ASP A 160 6.75 16.99 -11.14
C ASP A 160 7.03 15.47 -11.07
N GLN A 161 7.39 14.93 -9.89
CA GLN A 161 7.52 13.48 -9.70
C GLN A 161 6.17 12.75 -9.80
N VAL A 162 5.15 13.24 -9.11
CA VAL A 162 3.79 12.66 -9.11
C VAL A 162 3.19 12.64 -10.52
N ALA A 163 3.49 13.65 -11.34
CA ALA A 163 3.05 13.71 -12.73
C ALA A 163 3.54 12.53 -13.59
N ASN A 164 4.59 11.83 -13.17
CA ASN A 164 5.12 10.65 -13.85
C ASN A 164 4.54 9.33 -13.31
N TYR A 165 3.63 9.37 -12.33
CA TYR A 165 3.06 8.15 -11.78
C TYR A 165 2.07 7.50 -12.76
N PRO A 166 2.11 6.16 -12.90
CA PRO A 166 1.11 5.43 -13.67
C PRO A 166 -0.32 5.72 -13.20
N TRP A 167 -1.22 5.99 -14.13
CA TRP A 167 -2.65 6.27 -13.89
C TRP A 167 -2.94 7.53 -13.06
N MET A 168 -2.00 8.48 -12.95
CA MET A 168 -2.18 9.70 -12.15
C MET A 168 -3.46 10.46 -12.47
N ASP A 169 -3.72 10.76 -13.74
CA ASP A 169 -4.90 11.53 -14.17
C ASP A 169 -6.22 10.83 -13.83
N GLU A 170 -6.21 9.50 -13.77
CA GLU A 170 -7.40 8.72 -13.40
C GLU A 170 -7.55 8.60 -11.88
N ALA A 171 -6.44 8.32 -11.18
CA ALA A 171 -6.46 7.91 -9.80
C ALA A 171 -6.63 9.08 -8.83
N LEU A 172 -5.85 10.16 -9.01
CA LEU A 172 -5.84 11.28 -8.06
C LEU A 172 -7.22 11.93 -7.90
N PRO A 173 -7.99 12.23 -8.97
CA PRO A 173 -9.33 12.77 -8.81
C PRO A 173 -10.28 11.81 -8.07
N LYS A 174 -10.20 10.50 -8.35
CA LYS A 174 -11.06 9.47 -7.75
C LYS A 174 -10.79 9.27 -6.26
N ILE A 175 -9.54 9.47 -5.81
CA ILE A 175 -9.14 9.34 -4.40
C ILE A 175 -8.97 10.70 -3.70
N ALA A 176 -9.62 11.73 -4.26
CA ALA A 176 -9.62 13.09 -3.74
C ALA A 176 -8.21 13.65 -3.43
N ASN A 177 -7.24 13.42 -4.31
CA ASN A 177 -5.83 13.83 -4.14
C ASN A 177 -5.17 13.35 -2.83
N MET A 178 -5.63 12.21 -2.28
CA MET A 178 -5.17 11.67 -1.00
C MET A 178 -5.43 12.61 0.20
N HIS A 179 -6.51 13.41 0.12
CA HIS A 179 -6.94 14.26 1.21
C HIS A 179 -7.32 13.47 2.47
N ARG A 180 -7.31 14.18 3.60
CA ARG A 180 -7.83 13.68 4.89
C ARG A 180 -9.22 13.08 4.73
N HIS A 181 -9.42 11.90 5.29
CA HIS A 181 -10.72 11.31 5.56
C HIS A 181 -10.88 11.03 7.06
N ASP A 182 -12.12 10.96 7.55
CA ASP A 182 -12.38 10.79 8.98
C ASP A 182 -11.93 9.43 9.51
N HIS A 183 -12.01 8.36 8.70
CA HIS A 183 -11.44 7.05 9.03
C HIS A 183 -9.92 7.09 9.30
N ILE A 184 -9.16 7.95 8.61
CA ILE A 184 -7.73 8.12 8.90
C ILE A 184 -7.55 8.82 10.25
N VAL A 185 -8.33 9.85 10.55
CA VAL A 185 -8.24 10.52 11.85
C VAL A 185 -8.57 9.57 12.99
N GLU A 186 -9.69 8.83 12.85
CA GLU A 186 -10.08 7.79 13.80
C GLU A 186 -8.96 6.77 14.01
N ALA A 187 -8.37 6.26 12.93
CA ALA A 187 -7.30 5.28 13.03
C ALA A 187 -6.05 5.83 13.75
N PHE A 188 -5.61 7.05 13.46
CA PHE A 188 -4.44 7.62 14.13
C PHE A 188 -4.73 8.07 15.58
N ASP A 189 -5.97 8.38 15.92
CA ASP A 189 -6.39 8.54 17.31
C ASP A 189 -6.37 7.20 18.07
N LEU A 190 -6.72 6.09 17.40
CA LEU A 190 -6.53 4.74 17.95
C LEU A 190 -5.05 4.40 18.10
N VAL A 191 -4.17 4.80 17.18
CA VAL A 191 -2.71 4.64 17.36
C VAL A 191 -2.22 5.33 18.63
N LYS A 192 -2.64 6.57 18.89
CA LYS A 192 -2.29 7.30 20.13
C LYS A 192 -2.76 6.53 21.38
N GLN A 193 -3.98 5.99 21.33
CA GLN A 193 -4.53 5.19 22.43
C GLN A 193 -3.74 3.90 22.64
N ILE A 194 -3.42 3.16 21.57
CA ILE A 194 -2.58 1.96 21.61
C ILE A 194 -1.24 2.26 22.29
N GLU A 195 -0.57 3.33 21.87
CA GLU A 195 0.73 3.75 22.41
C GLU A 195 0.67 4.17 23.89
N SER A 196 -0.48 4.65 24.37
CA SER A 196 -0.70 5.02 25.78
C SER A 196 -1.16 3.87 26.67
N SER A 197 -1.67 2.79 26.06
CA SER A 197 -2.23 1.63 26.76
C SER A 197 -1.15 0.64 27.20
N ARG A 198 -1.44 -0.12 28.27
CA ARG A 198 -0.60 -1.24 28.70
C ARG A 198 -0.95 -2.49 27.87
N PRO A 199 0.02 -3.40 27.63
CA PRO A 199 -0.27 -4.69 26.99
C PRO A 199 -1.38 -5.46 27.73
N GLY A 200 -2.35 -5.98 26.99
CA GLY A 200 -3.51 -6.67 27.53
C GLY A 200 -4.72 -6.56 26.60
N GLU A 201 -5.86 -7.07 27.06
CA GLU A 201 -7.10 -7.17 26.29
C GLU A 201 -7.57 -5.82 25.72
N ASP A 202 -7.45 -4.73 26.49
CA ASP A 202 -7.81 -3.39 26.00
C ASP A 202 -6.94 -2.92 24.84
N GLN A 203 -5.63 -3.17 24.90
CA GLN A 203 -4.73 -2.83 23.81
C GLN A 203 -5.03 -3.68 22.57
N GLU A 204 -5.33 -4.96 22.73
CA GLU A 204 -5.71 -5.84 21.62
C GLU A 204 -7.04 -5.42 20.96
N ARG A 205 -8.02 -5.01 21.76
CA ARG A 205 -9.26 -4.41 21.26
C ARG A 205 -9.00 -3.13 20.46
N LEU A 206 -8.15 -2.23 20.96
CA LEU A 206 -7.78 -1.00 20.24
C LEU A 206 -7.04 -1.30 18.93
N LYS A 207 -6.15 -2.30 18.91
CA LYS A 207 -5.46 -2.77 17.70
C LYS A 207 -6.45 -3.29 16.65
N TYR A 208 -7.45 -4.06 17.07
CA TYR A 208 -8.52 -4.54 16.18
C TYR A 208 -9.36 -3.37 15.62
N GLN A 209 -9.76 -2.41 16.47
CA GLN A 209 -10.47 -1.22 16.03
C GLN A 209 -9.65 -0.40 15.02
N HIS A 210 -8.35 -0.21 15.28
CA HIS A 210 -7.44 0.46 14.35
C HIS A 210 -7.39 -0.26 12.99
N LEU A 211 -7.33 -1.60 13.00
CA LEU A 211 -7.36 -2.42 11.79
C LEU A 211 -8.61 -2.13 10.97
N ILE A 212 -9.80 -2.17 11.59
CA ILE A 212 -11.07 -1.94 10.89
C ILE A 212 -11.19 -0.49 10.38
N ALA A 213 -10.72 0.51 11.13
CA ALA A 213 -10.74 1.91 10.71
C ALA A 213 -9.91 2.13 9.43
N ILE A 214 -8.69 1.59 9.39
CA ILE A 214 -7.87 1.67 8.16
C ILE A 214 -8.49 0.84 7.03
N ALA A 215 -9.06 -0.33 7.31
CA ALA A 215 -9.76 -1.13 6.31
C ALA A 215 -10.89 -0.35 5.64
N ASN A 216 -11.71 0.37 6.41
CA ASN A 216 -12.78 1.21 5.88
C ASN A 216 -12.24 2.32 4.97
N HIS A 217 -11.14 2.97 5.37
CA HIS A 217 -10.47 3.96 4.53
C HIS A 217 -9.98 3.35 3.21
N GLU A 218 -9.16 2.31 3.28
CA GLU A 218 -8.58 1.71 2.07
C GLU A 218 -9.66 1.13 1.15
N GLN A 219 -10.65 0.42 1.69
CA GLN A 219 -11.65 -0.28 0.90
C GLN A 219 -12.74 0.65 0.37
N GLY A 220 -13.18 1.63 1.15
CA GLY A 220 -14.29 2.52 0.83
C GLY A 220 -13.85 3.82 0.18
N VAL A 221 -12.81 4.47 0.71
CA VAL A 221 -12.38 5.81 0.25
C VAL A 221 -11.43 5.70 -0.93
N ILE A 222 -10.57 4.67 -0.94
CA ILE A 222 -9.55 4.51 -1.97
C ILE A 222 -10.00 3.51 -3.05
N LEU A 223 -10.20 2.24 -2.70
CA LEU A 223 -10.40 1.18 -3.70
C LEU A 223 -11.79 1.20 -4.34
N GLN A 224 -12.84 1.58 -3.61
CA GLN A 224 -14.19 1.64 -4.18
C GLN A 224 -14.25 2.57 -5.40
N PRO A 225 -13.93 3.87 -5.29
CA PRO A 225 -13.98 4.77 -6.44
C PRO A 225 -12.88 4.46 -7.49
N LEU A 226 -11.71 3.97 -7.05
CA LEU A 226 -10.58 3.75 -7.95
C LEU A 226 -10.72 2.52 -8.84
N ILE A 227 -11.29 1.44 -8.30
CA ILE A 227 -11.28 0.12 -8.93
C ILE A 227 -12.68 -0.47 -9.04
N TYR A 228 -13.47 -0.47 -7.95
CA TYR A 228 -14.71 -1.23 -7.93
C TYR A 228 -15.89 -0.51 -8.58
N ASP A 229 -15.90 0.82 -8.60
CA ASP A 229 -16.88 1.63 -9.34
C ASP A 229 -16.53 1.75 -10.84
N ASP A 230 -15.34 1.29 -11.24
CA ASP A 230 -14.96 1.24 -12.65
C ASP A 230 -15.78 0.17 -13.38
N ALA A 231 -16.59 0.59 -14.35
CA ALA A 231 -17.52 -0.29 -15.05
C ALA A 231 -16.83 -1.47 -15.78
N CYS A 232 -15.59 -1.29 -16.26
CA CYS A 232 -14.85 -2.36 -16.93
C CYS A 232 -14.36 -3.39 -15.91
N PHE A 233 -13.83 -2.94 -14.78
CA PHE A 233 -13.39 -3.83 -13.71
C PHE A 233 -14.59 -4.55 -13.04
N ALA A 234 -15.64 -3.82 -12.68
CA ALA A 234 -16.86 -4.37 -12.08
C ALA A 234 -17.53 -5.41 -12.98
N ARG A 235 -17.65 -5.11 -14.30
CA ARG A 235 -18.16 -6.06 -15.28
C ARG A 235 -17.31 -7.32 -15.33
N TRP A 236 -15.99 -7.19 -15.23
CA TRP A 236 -15.12 -8.37 -15.22
C TRP A 236 -15.24 -9.20 -13.94
N VAL A 237 -15.21 -8.57 -12.76
CA VAL A 237 -15.45 -9.25 -11.47
C VAL A 237 -16.79 -9.99 -11.50
N TRP A 238 -17.81 -9.39 -12.11
CA TRP A 238 -19.09 -10.03 -12.33
C TRP A 238 -18.99 -11.24 -13.27
N VAL A 239 -18.26 -11.13 -14.40
CA VAL A 239 -18.02 -12.23 -15.34
C VAL A 239 -17.30 -13.41 -14.68
N GLN A 240 -16.38 -13.17 -13.72
CA GLN A 240 -15.70 -14.25 -12.98
C GLN A 240 -16.64 -15.15 -12.17
N ARG A 241 -17.83 -14.64 -11.79
CA ARG A 241 -18.82 -15.41 -11.02
C ARG A 241 -19.63 -16.37 -11.89
N LEU A 242 -19.50 -16.32 -13.21
CA LEU A 242 -20.12 -17.29 -14.11
C LEU A 242 -19.45 -18.67 -13.94
N ARG A 243 -20.29 -19.72 -13.78
CA ARG A 243 -19.89 -21.09 -13.39
C ARG A 243 -18.80 -21.76 -14.25
N GLY A 244 -18.49 -21.24 -15.45
CA GLY A 244 -17.43 -21.74 -16.34
C GLY A 244 -16.14 -20.91 -16.38
N ILE A 245 -16.13 -19.68 -15.86
CA ILE A 245 -14.98 -18.75 -15.93
C ILE A 245 -14.21 -18.72 -14.60
N ARG A 246 -14.86 -19.16 -13.51
CA ARG A 246 -14.29 -19.20 -12.16
C ARG A 246 -12.99 -20.03 -12.06
N SER A 247 -12.81 -21.07 -12.88
CA SER A 247 -11.59 -21.91 -12.91
C SER A 247 -10.37 -21.21 -13.53
N LEU A 248 -10.60 -20.16 -14.32
CA LEU A 248 -9.56 -19.38 -15.00
C LEU A 248 -9.05 -18.22 -14.16
N SER A 249 -9.70 -17.93 -13.04
CA SER A 249 -9.39 -16.81 -12.16
C SER A 249 -8.62 -17.25 -10.92
N PRO A 250 -7.68 -16.45 -10.40
CA PRO A 250 -7.06 -16.72 -9.11
C PRO A 250 -8.12 -16.84 -8.02
N LYS A 251 -7.90 -17.75 -7.07
CA LYS A 251 -8.77 -17.82 -5.89
C LYS A 251 -8.62 -16.54 -5.08
N LEU A 252 -9.74 -15.93 -4.74
CA LEU A 252 -9.79 -14.81 -3.81
C LEU A 252 -9.54 -15.35 -2.39
N GLN A 253 -8.28 -15.33 -1.97
CA GLN A 253 -7.83 -15.88 -0.70
C GLN A 253 -6.81 -14.98 0.00
N MET A 254 -6.82 -14.99 1.32
CA MET A 254 -5.77 -14.42 2.17
C MET A 254 -5.00 -15.58 2.79
N ALA A 255 -3.68 -15.64 2.61
CA ALA A 255 -2.83 -16.64 3.25
C ALA A 255 -1.81 -15.95 4.18
N PHE A 256 -1.83 -16.33 5.47
CA PHE A 256 -1.02 -15.75 6.55
C PHE A 256 0.39 -16.34 6.60
N THR A 257 1.05 -16.39 5.44
CA THR A 257 2.42 -16.89 5.22
C THR A 257 3.16 -15.97 4.26
N SER A 258 4.48 -15.96 4.30
CA SER A 258 5.30 -15.28 3.28
C SER A 258 5.30 -16.01 1.93
N ALA A 259 4.85 -17.26 1.87
CA ALA A 259 4.69 -18.01 0.62
C ALA A 259 3.41 -17.60 -0.15
N CYS A 260 3.37 -17.91 -1.45
CA CYS A 260 2.21 -17.60 -2.29
C CYS A 260 0.98 -18.49 -2.01
N ASP A 261 1.19 -19.70 -1.50
CA ASP A 261 0.12 -20.58 -1.10
C ASP A 261 0.50 -21.37 0.16
N ILE A 262 -0.50 -21.94 0.81
CA ILE A 262 -0.35 -22.83 1.96
C ILE A 262 -1.49 -23.85 1.98
N ASP A 263 -1.14 -25.11 2.22
CA ASP A 263 -2.14 -26.19 2.31
C ASP A 263 -2.95 -26.14 3.62
N ASP A 264 -2.35 -25.57 4.69
CA ASP A 264 -3.00 -25.45 5.99
C ASP A 264 -4.17 -24.45 5.95
N GLN A 265 -5.38 -24.99 6.01
CA GLN A 265 -6.63 -24.25 6.02
C GLN A 265 -6.78 -23.30 7.21
N LYS A 266 -6.07 -23.54 8.32
CA LYS A 266 -6.11 -22.67 9.51
C LYS A 266 -5.31 -21.37 9.34
N LEU A 267 -4.43 -21.32 8.34
CA LEU A 267 -3.56 -20.19 8.05
C LEU A 267 -4.01 -19.43 6.80
N LYS A 268 -5.27 -19.61 6.40
CA LYS A 268 -5.86 -18.87 5.29
C LYS A 268 -7.34 -18.58 5.47
N SER A 269 -7.83 -17.63 4.70
CA SER A 269 -9.23 -17.29 4.55
C SER A 269 -9.56 -17.24 3.06
N GLU A 270 -10.53 -18.05 2.62
CA GLU A 270 -11.05 -18.01 1.26
C GLU A 270 -12.37 -17.23 1.26
N ALA A 271 -12.57 -16.37 0.27
CA ALA A 271 -13.81 -15.61 0.18
C ALA A 271 -15.02 -16.53 -0.02
N PRO A 272 -16.11 -16.33 0.76
CA PRO A 272 -17.36 -17.05 0.55
C PRO A 272 -17.86 -16.91 -0.89
N LYS A 273 -18.58 -17.92 -1.41
CA LYS A 273 -19.00 -17.99 -2.82
C LYS A 273 -19.95 -16.85 -3.21
N GLU A 274 -20.66 -16.33 -2.24
CA GLU A 274 -21.63 -15.24 -2.27
C GLU A 274 -20.99 -13.86 -2.17
N THR A 275 -19.67 -13.77 -1.95
CA THR A 275 -18.98 -12.48 -1.85
C THR A 275 -19.09 -11.70 -3.15
N VAL A 276 -19.66 -10.50 -3.07
CA VAL A 276 -19.78 -9.55 -4.16
C VAL A 276 -18.70 -8.49 -4.00
N LEU A 277 -17.57 -8.68 -4.66
CA LEU A 277 -16.39 -7.84 -4.47
C LEU A 277 -16.61 -6.37 -4.81
N GLU A 278 -17.47 -6.04 -5.77
CA GLU A 278 -17.79 -4.66 -6.14
C GLU A 278 -18.75 -3.98 -5.15
N ASP A 279 -19.50 -4.78 -4.38
CA ASP A 279 -20.36 -4.28 -3.32
C ASP A 279 -19.54 -4.06 -2.05
N PHE A 280 -19.47 -2.81 -1.60
CA PHE A 280 -18.67 -2.42 -0.45
C PHE A 280 -19.04 -3.22 0.81
N GLN A 281 -20.33 -3.43 1.08
CA GLN A 281 -20.79 -4.11 2.28
C GLN A 281 -20.41 -5.59 2.27
N SER A 282 -20.67 -6.29 1.16
CA SER A 282 -20.31 -7.69 0.98
C SER A 282 -18.79 -7.89 1.06
N ARG A 283 -18.00 -7.00 0.44
CA ARG A 283 -16.54 -7.04 0.55
C ARG A 283 -16.06 -6.80 1.98
N MET A 284 -16.62 -5.82 2.68
CA MET A 284 -16.25 -5.52 4.06
C MET A 284 -16.64 -6.63 5.05
N GLN A 285 -17.72 -7.38 4.81
CA GLN A 285 -18.05 -8.58 5.60
C GLN A 285 -16.93 -9.62 5.50
N TRP A 286 -16.45 -9.90 4.28
CA TRP A 286 -15.33 -10.82 4.10
C TRP A 286 -14.04 -10.27 4.73
N ILE A 287 -13.72 -8.99 4.54
CA ILE A 287 -12.51 -8.38 5.12
C ILE A 287 -12.54 -8.42 6.65
N THR A 288 -13.71 -8.23 7.26
CA THR A 288 -13.89 -8.37 8.71
C THR A 288 -13.62 -9.82 9.16
N SER A 289 -14.11 -10.82 8.42
CA SER A 289 -13.79 -12.22 8.72
C SER A 289 -12.31 -12.55 8.60
N VAL A 290 -11.60 -11.92 7.65
CA VAL A 290 -10.14 -12.03 7.51
C VAL A 290 -9.45 -11.37 8.71
N ALA A 291 -9.94 -10.22 9.16
CA ALA A 291 -9.43 -9.52 10.34
C ALA A 291 -9.58 -10.35 11.62
N ASP A 292 -10.71 -11.05 11.79
CA ASP A 292 -10.94 -11.94 12.93
C ASP A 292 -9.92 -13.07 12.99
N ILE A 293 -9.70 -13.76 11.87
CA ILE A 293 -8.71 -14.85 11.78
C ILE A 293 -7.31 -14.30 12.02
N PHE A 294 -6.97 -13.17 11.38
CA PHE A 294 -5.68 -12.52 11.58
C PHE A 294 -5.45 -12.16 13.05
N HIS A 295 -6.43 -11.55 13.71
CA HIS A 295 -6.31 -11.15 15.10
C HIS A 295 -6.18 -12.35 16.04
N ASP A 296 -6.93 -13.43 15.82
CA ASP A 296 -6.77 -14.68 16.57
C ASP A 296 -5.36 -15.27 16.39
N LEU A 297 -4.84 -15.30 15.16
CA LEU A 297 -3.50 -15.81 14.86
C LEU A 297 -2.39 -14.96 15.46
N MET A 298 -2.52 -13.63 15.45
CA MET A 298 -1.54 -12.75 16.09
C MET A 298 -1.47 -12.97 17.60
N GLN A 299 -2.59 -13.30 18.25
CA GLN A 299 -2.64 -13.59 19.68
C GLN A 299 -2.14 -15.00 20.02
N ARG A 300 -2.59 -16.03 19.29
CA ARG A 300 -2.30 -17.44 19.59
C ARG A 300 -1.01 -17.94 18.98
N GLN A 301 -0.60 -17.38 17.84
CA GLN A 301 0.55 -17.79 17.03
C GLN A 301 1.46 -16.59 16.70
N GLY A 302 1.58 -15.62 17.60
CA GLY A 302 2.32 -14.37 17.37
C GLY A 302 3.76 -14.58 16.86
N ALA A 303 4.51 -15.54 17.43
CA ALA A 303 5.87 -15.84 16.96
C ALA A 303 5.91 -16.30 15.50
N TYR A 304 4.95 -17.13 15.08
CA TYR A 304 4.81 -17.55 13.69
C TYR A 304 4.47 -16.35 12.81
N MET A 305 3.42 -15.60 13.15
CA MET A 305 2.99 -14.45 12.36
C MET A 305 4.10 -13.42 12.18
N GLU A 306 4.84 -13.12 13.25
CA GLU A 306 5.99 -12.21 13.20
C GLU A 306 7.15 -12.78 12.36
N SER A 307 7.37 -14.10 12.36
CA SER A 307 8.37 -14.71 11.46
C SER A 307 8.01 -14.50 9.99
N GLN A 308 6.73 -14.60 9.63
CA GLN A 308 6.24 -14.37 8.27
C GLN A 308 6.39 -12.90 7.88
N LEU A 309 6.02 -11.97 8.77
CA LEU A 309 6.22 -10.54 8.57
C LEU A 309 7.71 -10.18 8.42
N ASN A 310 8.59 -10.81 9.21
CA ASN A 310 10.03 -10.60 9.09
C ASN A 310 10.58 -11.08 7.74
N ALA A 311 10.11 -12.22 7.24
CA ALA A 311 10.47 -12.71 5.91
C ALA A 311 10.02 -11.71 4.82
N MET A 312 8.77 -11.23 4.87
CA MET A 312 8.26 -10.24 3.91
C MET A 312 9.01 -8.90 4.01
N ALA A 313 9.35 -8.45 5.21
CA ALA A 313 10.13 -7.24 5.45
C ALA A 313 11.51 -7.25 4.75
N GLY A 314 12.04 -8.45 4.45
CA GLY A 314 13.28 -8.64 3.68
C GLY A 314 13.15 -8.30 2.19
N TRP A 315 11.93 -8.22 1.62
CA TRP A 315 11.72 -7.93 0.20
C TRP A 315 11.81 -6.45 -0.16
N VAL A 316 12.24 -5.61 0.77
CA VAL A 316 12.30 -4.16 0.65
C VAL A 316 13.17 -3.65 -0.53
N ASN A 317 14.12 -4.48 -0.96
CA ASN A 317 14.99 -4.22 -2.12
C ASN A 317 14.76 -5.23 -3.27
N MET A 318 13.65 -5.96 -3.27
CA MET A 318 13.41 -6.96 -4.31
C MET A 318 13.19 -6.27 -5.66
N ASP A 319 14.00 -6.66 -6.64
CA ASP A 319 13.93 -6.27 -8.04
C ASP A 319 14.43 -7.49 -8.82
N GLN A 320 13.52 -8.36 -9.27
CA GLN A 320 13.90 -9.65 -9.87
C GLN A 320 14.52 -9.50 -11.28
N MET A 321 14.82 -8.28 -11.73
CA MET A 321 15.56 -8.06 -12.97
C MET A 321 16.95 -8.70 -13.04
N GLN A 322 17.53 -9.18 -11.93
CA GLN A 322 18.78 -9.95 -12.02
C GLN A 322 18.59 -11.41 -12.49
N ASN A 323 17.37 -11.95 -12.50
CA ASN A 323 17.12 -13.36 -12.85
C ASN A 323 16.00 -13.59 -13.89
N TYR A 324 15.37 -12.53 -14.43
CA TYR A 324 14.27 -12.68 -15.39
C TYR A 324 14.69 -12.28 -16.81
N GLN A 325 14.83 -13.28 -17.69
CA GLN A 325 14.86 -13.08 -19.15
C GLN A 325 13.40 -12.97 -19.63
N PRO A 326 12.95 -11.84 -20.19
CA PRO A 326 11.57 -11.69 -20.61
C PRO A 326 11.30 -12.52 -21.87
N THR A 327 10.57 -13.62 -21.75
CA THR A 327 10.11 -14.43 -22.89
C THR A 327 8.91 -13.85 -23.63
N TYR A 328 8.35 -12.71 -23.21
CA TYR A 328 7.20 -12.11 -23.87
C TYR A 328 7.29 -10.58 -23.94
N MET A 329 8.18 -10.06 -24.79
CA MET A 329 7.91 -8.78 -25.45
C MET A 329 7.05 -9.06 -26.68
N PHE A 330 5.74 -9.03 -26.51
CA PHE A 330 4.83 -8.91 -27.66
C PHE A 330 5.01 -7.52 -28.27
N GLY A 331 5.62 -7.49 -29.45
CA GLY A 331 5.38 -6.55 -30.55
C GLY A 331 5.45 -5.05 -30.23
N ALA A 332 6.57 -4.43 -30.59
CA ALA A 332 6.56 -3.00 -30.88
C ALA A 332 5.61 -2.72 -32.06
N PRO A 333 4.88 -1.59 -32.06
CA PRO A 333 4.09 -1.18 -33.21
C PRO A 333 5.02 -0.63 -34.31
N LEU A 334 4.97 -1.25 -35.48
CA LEU A 334 5.22 -0.61 -36.78
C LEU A 334 4.03 -0.87 -37.68
#